data_AF-G2DVS9-F1
#
_entry.id   AF-G2DVS9-F1
#
_cell.length_a   1.000
_cell.length_b   1.000
_cell.length_c   1.000
_cell.angle_alpha   90.00
_cell.angle_beta   90.00
_cell.angle_gamma   90.00
#
_symmetry.space_group_name_H-M   'P 1'
#
loop_
_entity.id
_entity.type
_entity.pdbx_description
1 polymer ?
#
loop_
_entity_poly.entity_id
_entity_poly.type
_entity_poly.pdbx_seq_one_letter_code
_entity_poly.pdbx_strand_id
1 'polypeptide(L)'
;MTQRLISRILPKIAPIIFMAHNSALFADHIYSEVETDIKDESNYFHKKILVVQDTESGREYRSGPIQGRIYLTEDFDGDGKQEALLIYNKCPGSRCLDYYRIAALKDGKIIVADPKPEITNPEMEQDGKRLLLVEQEIDHKLYYAFDGHEISVTKRIVSPKTLKDIRTHVYSYIDDQRYEILAFDLNGDGHKERIACEKDWSWGYYSSCELPLPDGKTQSFFGLCRRVGILPHISNGYHDLICDFDTVLIFNGSEWIDPEESQGRSD
;
A
#
# COMPACT_ATOMS: atom_id res chain seq x y z
N MET A 1 -31.14 62.42 6.97
CA MET A 1 -32.03 61.35 7.47
C MET A 1 -31.71 60.12 6.63
N THR A 2 -31.13 59.02 7.09
CA THR A 2 -30.99 58.48 8.45
C THR A 2 -29.85 57.45 8.39
N GLN A 3 -28.90 57.55 9.32
CA GLN A 3 -27.90 56.51 9.56
C GLN A 3 -28.58 55.21 10.01
N ARG A 4 -28.12 54.05 9.53
CA ARG A 4 -28.21 52.80 10.28
C ARG A 4 -26.91 52.00 10.14
N LEU A 5 -26.16 52.01 11.24
CA LEU A 5 -25.14 51.02 11.57
C LEU A 5 -25.76 49.63 11.58
N ILE A 6 -25.07 48.66 10.99
CA ILE A 6 -25.18 47.25 11.42
C ILE A 6 -23.76 46.80 11.77
N SER A 7 -23.46 46.87 13.06
CA SER A 7 -22.35 46.18 13.70
C SER A 7 -22.61 44.67 13.66
N ARG A 8 -21.79 43.91 12.94
CA ARG A 8 -21.72 42.46 13.12
C ARG A 8 -20.70 42.14 14.21
N ILE A 9 -21.24 41.57 15.27
CA ILE A 9 -20.55 41.00 16.41
C ILE A 9 -19.74 39.79 15.92
N LEU A 10 -18.41 39.85 16.04
CA LEU A 10 -17.54 38.69 15.93
C LEU A 10 -17.68 37.85 17.21
N PRO A 11 -17.94 36.54 17.15
CA PRO A 11 -17.81 35.69 18.32
C PRO A 11 -16.32 35.54 18.66
N LYS A 12 -16.00 35.85 19.91
CA LYS A 12 -14.72 35.55 20.56
C LYS A 12 -14.47 34.04 20.48
N ILE A 13 -13.55 33.63 19.62
CA ILE A 13 -12.97 32.29 19.68
C ILE A 13 -11.99 32.32 20.86
N ALA A 14 -12.34 31.59 21.92
CA ALA A 14 -11.45 31.34 23.04
C ALA A 14 -10.20 30.59 22.54
N PRO A 15 -9.01 30.87 23.08
CA PRO A 15 -7.86 30.03 22.78
C PRO A 15 -8.17 28.61 23.27
N ILE A 16 -8.26 27.67 22.34
CA ILE A 16 -8.16 26.25 22.65
C ILE A 16 -6.74 26.06 23.16
N ILE A 17 -6.61 26.01 24.48
CA ILE A 17 -5.42 25.51 25.14
C ILE A 17 -5.34 24.04 24.75
N PHE A 18 -4.46 23.71 23.81
CA PHE A 18 -3.99 22.34 23.66
C PHE A 18 -3.37 21.96 25.00
N MET A 19 -4.10 21.20 25.81
CA MET A 19 -3.48 20.42 26.86
C MET A 19 -2.57 19.43 26.15
N ALA A 20 -1.27 19.75 26.16
CA ALA A 20 -0.23 18.77 25.92
C ALA A 20 -0.57 17.57 26.80
N HIS A 21 -0.99 16.47 26.18
CA HIS A 21 -0.96 15.20 26.85
C HIS A 21 0.48 15.01 27.30
N ASN A 22 0.67 14.81 28.60
CA ASN A 22 1.92 14.36 29.17
C ASN A 22 2.33 13.07 28.45
N SER A 23 3.12 13.21 27.39
CA SER A 23 3.96 12.13 26.89
C SER A 23 4.86 11.79 28.05
N ALA A 24 4.59 10.65 28.71
CA ALA A 24 5.61 10.02 29.52
C ALA A 24 6.87 9.96 28.66
N LEU A 25 8.02 10.28 29.24
CA LEU A 25 9.32 10.01 28.64
C LEU A 25 9.39 8.49 28.42
N PHE A 26 8.92 8.02 27.26
CA PHE A 26 9.04 6.62 26.88
C PHE A 26 10.51 6.36 26.59
N ALA A 27 10.98 5.19 27.00
CA ALA A 27 12.31 4.71 26.70
C ALA A 27 12.42 4.50 25.18
N ASP A 28 12.93 5.51 24.49
CA ASP A 28 13.08 5.47 23.04
C ASP A 28 14.44 4.86 22.65
N HIS A 29 14.43 4.08 21.58
CA HIS A 29 15.63 3.75 20.84
C HIS A 29 15.81 4.78 19.73
N ILE A 30 16.93 5.49 19.70
CA ILE A 30 17.22 6.46 18.65
C ILE A 30 18.16 5.83 17.64
N TYR A 31 17.70 5.67 16.40
CA TYR A 31 18.48 5.10 15.31
C TYR A 31 19.16 6.19 14.51
N SER A 32 20.42 5.95 14.13
CA SER A 32 21.18 6.82 13.24
C SER A 32 22.07 6.00 12.30
N GLU A 33 22.38 6.58 11.14
CA GLU A 33 23.35 6.02 10.19
C GLU A 33 24.69 6.69 10.37
N VAL A 34 25.75 5.87 10.42
CA VAL A 34 27.13 6.37 10.41
C VAL A 34 27.88 5.72 9.27
N GLU A 35 28.48 6.55 8.43
CA GLU A 35 29.45 6.08 7.43
C GLU A 35 30.77 5.76 8.12
N THR A 36 31.31 4.59 7.83
CA THR A 36 32.58 4.12 8.36
C THR A 36 33.42 3.53 7.25
N ASP A 37 34.71 3.87 7.29
CA ASP A 37 35.70 3.30 6.39
C ASP A 37 36.15 1.95 6.95
N ILE A 38 35.73 0.87 6.29
CA ILE A 38 36.20 -0.47 6.64
C ILE A 38 37.33 -0.84 5.68
N LYS A 39 38.52 -1.04 6.24
CA LYS A 39 39.70 -1.50 5.52
C LYS A 39 39.62 -3.02 5.37
N ASP A 40 39.55 -3.50 4.13
CA ASP A 40 39.63 -4.93 3.82
C ASP A 40 40.77 -5.16 2.83
N GLU A 41 41.83 -5.83 3.31
CA GLU A 41 43.12 -6.29 2.74
C GLU A 41 43.85 -5.51 1.61
N SER A 42 43.22 -4.54 0.94
CA SER A 42 43.83 -3.60 -0.03
C SER A 42 42.86 -2.50 -0.51
N ASN A 43 41.57 -2.53 -0.12
CA ASN A 43 40.56 -1.57 -0.56
C ASN A 43 39.83 -0.90 0.63
N TYR A 44 39.51 0.38 0.47
CA TYR A 44 38.60 1.11 1.36
C TYR A 44 37.20 1.06 0.76
N PHE A 45 36.24 0.55 1.52
CA PHE A 45 34.83 0.63 1.16
C PHE A 45 34.13 1.50 2.18
N HIS A 46 33.42 2.53 1.72
CA HIS A 46 32.47 3.26 2.55
C HIS A 46 31.31 2.30 2.86
N LYS A 47 31.20 1.90 4.11
CA LYS A 47 30.08 1.08 4.59
C LYS A 47 29.26 1.90 5.58
N LYS A 48 27.95 1.71 5.54
CA LYS A 48 27.05 2.26 6.54
C LYS A 48 26.84 1.25 7.65
N ILE A 49 26.84 1.73 8.88
CA ILE A 49 26.41 0.97 10.05
C ILE A 49 25.23 1.69 10.70
N LEU A 50 24.39 0.94 11.40
CA LEU A 50 23.41 1.50 12.32
C LEU A 50 24.05 1.72 13.67
N VAL A 51 23.72 2.86 14.25
CA VAL A 51 23.99 3.17 15.65
C VAL A 51 22.66 3.38 16.34
N VAL A 52 22.42 2.63 17.41
CA VAL A 52 21.22 2.74 18.24
C VAL A 52 21.62 3.25 19.60
N GLN A 53 21.03 4.38 20.00
CA GLN A 53 21.15 4.90 21.36
C GLN A 53 19.92 4.46 22.16
N ASP A 54 20.17 3.64 23.18
CA ASP A 54 19.15 3.27 24.17
C ASP A 54 19.07 4.38 25.23
N THR A 55 17.98 5.13 25.22
CA THR A 55 17.80 6.29 26.11
C THR A 55 17.59 5.89 27.58
N GLU A 56 17.12 4.67 27.85
CA GLU A 56 16.90 4.17 29.20
C GLU A 56 18.24 3.79 29.86
N SER A 57 19.07 3.02 29.16
CA SER A 57 20.37 2.59 29.69
C SER A 57 21.51 3.57 29.43
N GLY A 58 21.31 4.53 28.52
CA GLY A 58 22.34 5.45 28.03
C GLY A 58 23.43 4.76 27.19
N ARG A 59 23.22 3.51 26.79
CA ARG A 59 24.19 2.72 26.03
C ARG A 59 24.03 2.93 24.53
N GLU A 60 25.15 2.84 23.84
CA GLU A 60 25.22 2.87 22.39
C GLU A 60 25.50 1.46 21.86
N TYR A 61 24.74 1.07 20.83
CA TYR A 61 24.89 -0.20 20.14
C TYR A 61 25.22 0.05 18.67
N ARG A 62 26.09 -0.78 18.11
CA ARG A 62 26.55 -0.66 16.72
C ARG A 62 26.31 -1.95 15.97
N SER A 63 25.77 -1.86 14.77
CA SER A 63 25.59 -3.02 13.90
C SER A 63 26.88 -3.35 13.15
N GLY A 64 26.91 -4.51 12.50
CA GLY A 64 27.79 -4.70 11.34
C GLY A 64 27.36 -3.82 10.17
N PRO A 65 28.07 -3.87 9.03
CA PRO A 65 27.65 -3.18 7.82
C PRO A 65 26.22 -3.53 7.44
N ILE A 66 25.42 -2.51 7.18
CA ILE A 66 24.07 -2.65 6.65
C ILE A 66 24.03 -2.28 5.18
N GLN A 67 23.03 -2.80 4.49
CA GLN A 67 22.65 -2.35 3.16
C GLN A 67 21.44 -1.42 3.30
N GLY A 68 21.47 -0.29 2.59
CA GLY A 68 20.37 0.68 2.61
C GLY A 68 20.56 1.84 3.58
N ARG A 69 19.45 2.52 3.84
CA ARG A 69 19.33 3.69 4.72
C ARG A 69 18.04 3.57 5.53
N ILE A 70 17.97 4.24 6.68
CA ILE A 70 16.75 4.42 7.47
C ILE A 70 15.76 5.19 6.60
N TYR A 71 14.59 4.60 6.41
CA TYR A 71 13.45 5.24 5.78
C TYR A 71 12.59 5.95 6.82
N LEU A 72 12.25 5.27 7.91
CA LEU A 72 11.55 5.83 9.07
C LEU A 72 11.82 5.00 10.33
N THR A 73 11.46 5.55 11.49
CA THR A 73 11.57 4.91 12.81
C THR A 73 10.25 4.98 13.55
N GLU A 74 9.70 3.84 13.94
CA GLU A 74 8.40 3.71 14.63
C GLU A 74 8.40 2.47 15.53
N ASP A 75 7.41 2.33 16.42
CA ASP A 75 7.17 1.12 17.22
C ASP A 75 6.41 0.07 16.37
N PHE A 76 7.15 -0.82 15.71
CA PHE A 76 6.57 -1.74 14.72
C PHE A 76 5.93 -2.97 15.38
N ASP A 77 6.45 -3.42 16.51
CA ASP A 77 5.95 -4.61 17.22
C ASP A 77 4.97 -4.28 18.37
N GLY A 78 4.87 -3.00 18.75
CA GLY A 78 3.99 -2.47 19.79
C GLY A 78 4.55 -2.60 21.20
N ASP A 79 5.86 -2.83 21.36
CA ASP A 79 6.52 -2.99 22.66
C ASP A 79 6.87 -1.66 23.35
N GLY A 80 6.62 -0.53 22.68
CA GLY A 80 6.89 0.82 23.17
C GLY A 80 8.30 1.32 22.89
N LYS A 81 9.12 0.55 22.17
CA LYS A 81 10.44 0.95 21.68
C LYS A 81 10.38 1.13 20.17
N GLN A 82 11.23 1.99 19.65
CA GLN A 82 11.29 2.20 18.20
C GLN A 82 12.15 1.12 17.53
N GLU A 83 11.77 0.76 16.32
CA GLU A 83 12.59 0.07 15.32
C GLU A 83 12.79 0.96 14.09
N ALA A 84 13.81 0.65 13.30
CA ALA A 84 14.06 1.32 12.03
C ALA A 84 13.59 0.47 10.86
N LEU A 85 12.73 1.03 10.00
CA LEU A 85 12.48 0.51 8.67
C LEU A 85 13.59 0.98 7.75
N LEU A 86 14.33 0.04 7.17
CA LEU A 86 15.42 0.33 6.24
C LEU A 86 14.92 0.13 4.81
N ILE A 87 15.29 1.06 3.93
CA ILE A 87 15.09 0.97 2.49
C ILE A 87 16.43 0.74 1.79
N TYR A 88 16.46 -0.20 0.84
CA TYR A 88 17.63 -0.47 0.03
C TYR A 88 17.23 -0.81 -1.40
N ASN A 89 18.10 -0.48 -2.35
CA ASN A 89 17.85 -0.77 -3.75
C ASN A 89 18.49 -2.09 -4.15
N LYS A 90 17.75 -2.93 -4.87
CA LYS A 90 18.35 -3.94 -5.75
C LYS A 90 17.92 -3.64 -7.17
N CYS A 91 18.85 -3.87 -8.11
CA CYS A 91 18.59 -3.69 -9.54
C CYS A 91 18.62 -5.03 -10.26
N PRO A 92 17.57 -5.87 -10.13
CA PRO A 92 17.46 -7.07 -10.95
C PRO A 92 17.30 -6.68 -12.43
N GLY A 93 18.38 -6.86 -13.21
CA GLY A 93 18.41 -6.46 -14.61
C GLY A 93 18.46 -4.94 -14.78
N SER A 94 17.52 -4.37 -15.53
CA SER A 94 17.48 -2.92 -15.83
C SER A 94 16.58 -2.10 -14.91
N ARG A 95 15.79 -2.74 -14.03
CA ARG A 95 14.90 -2.04 -13.08
C ARG A 95 15.50 -2.09 -11.69
N CYS A 96 15.56 -0.93 -11.03
CA CYS A 96 15.89 -0.83 -9.62
C CYS A 96 14.61 -0.73 -8.82
N LEU A 97 14.44 -1.62 -7.85
CA LEU A 97 13.31 -1.64 -6.93
C LEU A 97 13.80 -1.32 -5.52
N ASP A 98 12.96 -0.62 -4.77
CA ASP A 98 13.14 -0.40 -3.34
C ASP A 98 12.65 -1.63 -2.58
N TYR A 99 13.49 -2.11 -1.67
CA TYR A 99 13.23 -3.24 -0.79
C TYR A 99 13.35 -2.81 0.66
N TYR A 100 12.61 -3.49 1.52
CA TYR A 100 12.38 -3.08 2.90
C TYR A 100 12.75 -4.18 3.88
N ARG A 101 13.31 -3.79 5.02
CA ARG A 101 13.66 -4.66 6.15
C ARG A 101 13.53 -3.88 7.46
N ILE A 102 13.38 -4.54 8.59
CA ILE A 102 13.27 -3.89 9.89
C ILE A 102 14.52 -4.18 10.72
N ALA A 103 15.05 -3.16 11.38
CA ALA A 103 16.17 -3.26 12.30
C ALA A 103 15.73 -2.94 13.74
N ALA A 104 15.97 -3.87 14.66
CA ALA A 104 15.53 -3.78 16.05
C ALA A 104 16.71 -3.99 17.02
N LEU A 105 16.73 -3.28 18.15
CA LEU A 105 17.65 -3.57 19.24
C LEU A 105 16.98 -4.55 20.21
N LYS A 106 17.46 -5.80 20.22
CA LYS A 106 16.94 -6.88 21.09
C LYS A 106 18.10 -7.52 21.85
N ASP A 107 17.94 -7.66 23.16
CA ASP A 107 18.95 -8.23 24.06
C ASP A 107 20.36 -7.64 23.88
N GLY A 108 20.42 -6.32 23.67
CA GLY A 108 21.68 -5.59 23.48
C GLY A 108 22.38 -5.86 22.15
N LYS A 109 21.67 -6.40 21.15
CA LYS A 109 22.17 -6.61 19.79
C LYS A 109 21.19 -6.04 18.78
N ILE A 110 21.73 -5.41 17.74
CA ILE A 110 20.93 -4.98 16.60
C ILE A 110 20.70 -6.20 15.72
N ILE A 111 19.44 -6.58 15.57
CA ILE A 111 18.97 -7.58 14.62
C ILE A 111 18.39 -6.90 13.39
N VAL A 112 18.43 -7.59 12.25
CA VAL A 112 17.83 -7.13 11.00
C VAL A 112 16.95 -8.26 10.49
N ALA A 113 15.66 -7.99 10.37
CA ALA A 113 14.64 -8.92 9.89
C ALA A 113 14.25 -8.57 8.46
N ASP A 114 14.40 -9.54 7.56
CA ASP A 114 13.97 -9.44 6.18
C ASP A 114 12.58 -10.07 6.01
N PRO A 115 11.66 -9.43 5.28
CA PRO A 115 10.39 -10.06 4.94
C PRO A 115 10.61 -11.24 3.98
N LYS A 116 9.75 -12.25 4.10
CA LYS A 116 9.74 -13.42 3.22
C LYS A 116 8.32 -13.66 2.70
N PRO A 117 8.04 -13.44 1.39
CA PRO A 117 8.95 -12.96 0.33
C PRO A 117 9.47 -11.53 0.56
N GLU A 118 10.51 -11.16 -0.20
CA GLU A 118 11.03 -9.79 -0.19
C GLU A 118 9.96 -8.81 -0.70
N ILE A 119 9.65 -7.77 0.07
CA ILE A 119 8.59 -6.81 -0.27
C ILE A 119 9.18 -5.63 -1.03
N THR A 120 8.57 -5.30 -2.17
CA THR A 120 8.87 -4.10 -2.96
C THR A 120 7.67 -3.17 -2.96
N ASN A 121 7.88 -1.88 -2.67
CA ASN A 121 6.82 -0.87 -2.55
C ASN A 121 5.70 -1.24 -1.56
N PRO A 122 6.02 -1.52 -0.28
CA PRO A 122 4.99 -1.78 0.71
C PRO A 122 4.13 -0.54 0.91
N GLU A 123 2.83 -0.76 1.07
CA GLU A 123 1.99 0.22 1.75
C GLU A 123 2.16 0.04 3.26
N MET A 124 2.08 1.15 3.98
CA MET A 124 2.15 1.18 5.43
C MET A 124 0.74 1.35 5.99
N GLU A 125 0.20 0.32 6.64
CA GLU A 125 -1.11 0.39 7.31
C GLU A 125 -0.94 0.26 8.83
N GLN A 126 -1.87 0.81 9.62
CA GLN A 126 -1.87 0.63 11.07
C GLN A 126 -2.97 -0.34 11.50
N ASP A 127 -2.62 -1.34 12.32
CA ASP A 127 -3.57 -2.19 13.03
C ASP A 127 -3.39 -2.03 14.55
N GLY A 128 -4.27 -1.22 15.14
CA GLY A 128 -4.17 -0.82 16.54
C GLY A 128 -2.91 0.01 16.80
N LYS A 129 -1.85 -0.63 17.30
CA LYS A 129 -0.55 -0.01 17.58
C LYS A 129 0.57 -0.44 16.64
N ARG A 130 0.33 -1.44 15.79
CA ARG A 130 1.37 -2.04 14.96
C ARG A 130 1.33 -1.45 13.57
N LEU A 131 2.50 -1.12 13.06
CA LEU A 131 2.65 -0.73 11.67
C LEU A 131 2.89 -1.97 10.80
N LEU A 132 2.01 -2.15 9.82
CA LEU A 132 1.98 -3.29 8.92
C LEU A 132 2.59 -2.91 7.57
N LEU A 133 3.45 -3.78 7.06
CA LEU A 133 3.87 -3.75 5.66
C LEU A 133 2.83 -4.51 4.85
N VAL A 134 2.39 -3.92 3.75
CA VAL A 134 1.31 -4.48 2.94
C VAL A 134 1.81 -4.74 1.53
N GLU A 135 1.60 -5.98 1.07
CA GLU A 135 1.86 -6.41 -0.31
C GLU A 135 0.54 -6.76 -0.99
N GLN A 136 0.26 -6.13 -2.12
CA GLN A 136 -0.97 -6.36 -2.88
C GLN A 136 -0.68 -6.97 -4.25
N GLU A 137 -1.14 -8.21 -4.39
CA GLU A 137 -1.18 -8.95 -5.65
C GLU A 137 -2.63 -9.14 -6.12
N ILE A 138 -2.79 -9.47 -7.39
CA ILE A 138 -4.10 -9.62 -8.05
C ILE A 138 -5.04 -10.57 -7.28
N ASP A 139 -4.49 -11.64 -6.70
CA ASP A 139 -5.27 -12.68 -6.03
C ASP A 139 -5.26 -12.55 -4.51
N HIS A 140 -4.38 -11.73 -3.94
CA HIS A 140 -4.24 -11.64 -2.49
C HIS A 140 -3.60 -10.34 -2.03
N LYS A 141 -4.00 -9.89 -0.83
CA LYS A 141 -3.33 -8.85 -0.06
C LYS A 141 -2.73 -9.48 1.19
N LEU A 142 -1.42 -9.36 1.37
CA LEU A 142 -0.68 -9.84 2.54
C LEU A 142 -0.32 -8.68 3.44
N TYR A 143 -0.55 -8.89 4.73
CA TYR A 143 -0.13 -8.01 5.79
C TYR A 143 0.99 -8.69 6.55
N TYR A 144 2.08 -7.98 6.71
CA TYR A 144 3.24 -8.43 7.46
C TYR A 144 3.39 -7.55 8.69
N ALA A 145 3.67 -8.19 9.83
CA ALA A 145 4.04 -7.49 11.04
C ALA A 145 5.40 -7.97 11.52
N PHE A 146 6.11 -7.07 12.18
CA PHE A 146 7.27 -7.41 12.98
C PHE A 146 6.80 -7.84 14.38
N ASP A 147 7.32 -8.96 14.89
CA ASP A 147 6.98 -9.50 16.22
C ASP A 147 8.08 -9.27 17.28
N GLY A 148 9.08 -8.46 16.93
CA GLY A 148 10.28 -8.25 17.72
C GLY A 148 11.46 -9.12 17.29
N HIS A 149 11.28 -10.11 16.43
CA HIS A 149 12.35 -10.97 15.94
C HIS A 149 12.34 -11.13 14.42
N GLU A 150 11.17 -11.39 13.84
CA GLU A 150 11.02 -11.61 12.41
C GLU A 150 9.82 -10.84 11.83
N ILE A 151 9.82 -10.69 10.51
CA ILE A 151 8.68 -10.17 9.76
C ILE A 151 7.93 -11.38 9.21
N SER A 152 6.67 -11.55 9.62
CA SER A 152 5.83 -12.67 9.20
C SER A 152 4.44 -12.21 8.75
N VAL A 153 3.79 -13.02 7.90
CA VAL A 153 2.42 -12.76 7.45
C VAL A 153 1.47 -12.93 8.63
N THR A 154 0.79 -11.86 9.02
CA THR A 154 -0.22 -11.86 10.08
C THR A 154 -1.64 -11.98 9.55
N LYS A 155 -1.89 -11.44 8.35
CA LYS A 155 -3.20 -11.48 7.70
C LYS A 155 -3.04 -11.67 6.21
N ARG A 156 -3.87 -12.56 5.66
CA ARG A 156 -4.01 -12.77 4.21
C ARG A 156 -5.46 -12.57 3.84
N ILE A 157 -5.71 -11.59 2.99
CA ILE A 157 -7.02 -11.41 2.36
C ILE A 157 -6.89 -11.97 0.94
N VAL A 158 -7.83 -12.83 0.56
CA VAL A 158 -7.88 -13.41 -0.79
C VAL A 158 -8.92 -12.65 -1.59
N SER A 159 -8.61 -12.36 -2.85
CA SER A 159 -9.52 -11.64 -3.71
C SER A 159 -10.79 -12.47 -3.94
N PRO A 160 -11.97 -11.85 -4.07
CA PRO A 160 -13.21 -12.55 -4.40
C PRO A 160 -13.06 -13.45 -5.63
N LYS A 161 -13.63 -14.66 -5.52
CA LYS A 161 -13.67 -15.61 -6.63
C LYS A 161 -14.61 -15.10 -7.71
N THR A 162 -14.11 -15.03 -8.94
CA THR A 162 -14.88 -14.61 -10.12
C THR A 162 -15.44 -15.82 -10.86
N LEU A 163 -16.56 -15.60 -11.55
CA LEU A 163 -17.14 -16.54 -12.52
C LEU A 163 -16.28 -16.61 -13.79
N LYS A 164 -15.72 -15.46 -14.18
CA LYS A 164 -14.80 -15.29 -15.30
C LYS A 164 -14.00 -14.01 -15.11
N ASP A 165 -12.74 -13.99 -15.54
CA ASP A 165 -11.91 -12.78 -15.52
C ASP A 165 -10.96 -12.71 -16.72
N ILE A 166 -10.41 -11.51 -16.92
CA ILE A 166 -9.25 -11.21 -17.75
C ILE A 166 -8.17 -10.62 -16.85
N ARG A 167 -6.89 -10.88 -17.19
CA ARG A 167 -5.75 -10.52 -16.34
C ARG A 167 -4.60 -10.01 -17.19
N THR A 168 -4.00 -8.91 -16.79
CA THR A 168 -2.73 -8.49 -17.37
C THR A 168 -1.58 -9.28 -16.74
N HIS A 169 -0.59 -9.61 -17.57
CA HIS A 169 0.69 -10.09 -17.10
C HIS A 169 1.75 -9.02 -17.39
N VAL A 170 2.62 -8.75 -16.42
CA VAL A 170 3.62 -7.66 -16.43
C VAL A 170 4.67 -7.79 -17.56
N TYR A 171 4.65 -8.87 -18.36
CA TYR A 171 5.76 -9.19 -19.28
C TYR A 171 5.41 -9.67 -20.70
N SER A 172 4.19 -9.51 -21.19
CA SER A 172 3.89 -9.87 -22.59
C SER A 172 4.27 -8.73 -23.56
N TYR A 173 5.57 -8.53 -23.81
CA TYR A 173 6.08 -7.55 -24.78
C TYR A 173 5.74 -7.88 -26.25
N ILE A 174 4.98 -8.94 -26.52
CA ILE A 174 4.77 -9.54 -27.84
C ILE A 174 3.28 -9.80 -28.11
N ASP A 175 2.41 -8.92 -27.66
CA ASP A 175 1.00 -8.98 -28.04
C ASP A 175 0.58 -7.62 -28.60
N ASP A 176 0.25 -7.58 -29.89
CA ASP A 176 -0.26 -6.40 -30.58
C ASP A 176 -1.77 -6.17 -30.30
N GLN A 177 -2.40 -7.06 -29.52
CA GLN A 177 -3.75 -6.86 -29.04
C GLN A 177 -3.82 -5.74 -28.00
N ARG A 178 -4.23 -4.57 -28.48
CA ARG A 178 -4.49 -3.38 -27.66
C ARG A 178 -5.66 -3.57 -26.69
N TYR A 179 -6.60 -4.44 -27.02
CA TYR A 179 -7.81 -4.68 -26.22
C TYR A 179 -7.96 -6.14 -25.85
N GLU A 180 -8.32 -6.39 -24.60
CA GLU A 180 -8.76 -7.68 -24.11
C GLU A 180 -10.27 -7.65 -23.87
N ILE A 181 -10.97 -8.73 -24.27
CA ILE A 181 -12.43 -8.77 -24.27
C ILE A 181 -12.90 -9.87 -23.31
N LEU A 182 -13.63 -9.45 -22.28
CA LEU A 182 -14.35 -10.33 -21.37
C LEU A 182 -15.83 -10.40 -21.78
N ALA A 183 -16.25 -11.54 -22.34
CA ALA A 183 -17.64 -11.77 -22.74
C ALA A 183 -18.36 -12.73 -21.77
N PHE A 184 -19.54 -12.33 -21.28
CA PHE A 184 -20.36 -13.07 -20.30
C PHE A 184 -21.81 -12.57 -20.30
N ASP A 185 -22.76 -13.41 -19.88
CA ASP A 185 -24.17 -13.06 -19.70
C ASP A 185 -24.34 -12.39 -18.33
N LEU A 186 -24.21 -11.06 -18.30
CA LEU A 186 -24.19 -10.29 -17.07
C LEU A 186 -25.57 -10.15 -16.45
N ASN A 187 -26.65 -10.22 -17.24
CA ASN A 187 -28.02 -10.01 -16.77
C ASN A 187 -28.88 -11.28 -16.70
N GLY A 188 -28.36 -12.42 -17.16
CA GLY A 188 -29.04 -13.71 -17.15
C GLY A 188 -30.08 -13.88 -18.25
N ASP A 189 -30.05 -13.08 -19.31
CA ASP A 189 -31.01 -13.17 -20.42
C ASP A 189 -30.60 -14.17 -21.52
N GLY A 190 -29.42 -14.79 -21.38
CA GLY A 190 -28.85 -15.76 -22.31
C GLY A 190 -28.00 -15.14 -23.42
N HIS A 191 -27.97 -13.81 -23.56
CA HIS A 191 -27.04 -13.08 -24.41
C HIS A 191 -25.79 -12.67 -23.62
N LYS A 192 -24.67 -12.51 -24.32
CA LYS A 192 -23.40 -12.14 -23.67
C LYS A 192 -23.08 -10.69 -23.95
N GLU A 193 -22.97 -9.91 -22.90
CA GLU A 193 -22.36 -8.59 -22.95
C GLU A 193 -20.84 -8.71 -23.08
N ARG A 194 -20.21 -7.62 -23.49
CA ARG A 194 -18.75 -7.53 -23.69
C ARG A 194 -18.21 -6.38 -22.86
N ILE A 195 -17.23 -6.68 -22.04
CA ILE A 195 -16.35 -5.71 -21.40
C ILE A 195 -15.07 -5.68 -22.22
N ALA A 196 -14.69 -4.52 -22.73
CA ALA A 196 -13.47 -4.34 -23.52
C ALA A 196 -12.50 -3.45 -22.77
N CYS A 197 -11.31 -3.96 -22.44
CA CYS A 197 -10.30 -3.24 -21.68
C CYS A 197 -9.07 -2.98 -22.53
N GLU A 198 -8.64 -1.73 -22.60
CA GLU A 198 -7.39 -1.32 -23.22
C GLU A 198 -6.22 -1.65 -22.31
N LYS A 199 -5.19 -2.30 -22.85
CA LYS A 199 -3.99 -2.70 -22.12
C LYS A 199 -2.88 -1.65 -22.26
N ASP A 200 -2.32 -1.22 -21.14
CA ASP A 200 -1.08 -0.46 -21.10
C ASP A 200 0.12 -1.41 -21.07
N TRP A 201 0.76 -1.56 -22.22
CA TRP A 201 1.93 -2.42 -22.40
C TRP A 201 3.17 -1.96 -21.62
N SER A 202 3.23 -0.70 -21.19
CA SER A 202 4.39 -0.17 -20.47
C SER A 202 4.38 -0.61 -19.01
N TRP A 203 3.19 -0.72 -18.42
CA TRP A 203 3.04 -0.90 -16.98
C TRP A 203 2.29 -2.18 -16.59
N GLY A 204 1.63 -2.83 -17.55
CA GLY A 204 0.96 -4.12 -17.31
C GLY A 204 -0.34 -3.99 -16.52
N TYR A 205 -1.12 -2.94 -16.75
CA TYR A 205 -2.50 -2.78 -16.26
C TYR A 205 -3.43 -2.45 -17.43
N TYR A 206 -4.75 -2.53 -17.20
CA TYR A 206 -5.75 -1.97 -18.09
C TYR A 206 -5.87 -0.46 -17.84
N SER A 207 -5.74 0.36 -18.89
CA SER A 207 -5.81 1.83 -18.79
C SER A 207 -7.24 2.35 -18.81
N SER A 208 -8.11 1.67 -19.54
CA SER A 208 -9.52 1.98 -19.65
C SER A 208 -10.32 0.73 -19.95
N CYS A 209 -11.57 0.66 -19.48
CA CYS A 209 -12.51 -0.40 -19.80
C CYS A 209 -13.84 0.20 -20.24
N GLU A 210 -14.44 -0.37 -21.29
CA GLU A 210 -15.81 -0.09 -21.71
C GLU A 210 -16.75 -1.11 -21.06
N LEU A 211 -17.58 -0.64 -20.13
CA LEU A 211 -18.54 -1.45 -19.40
C LEU A 211 -19.92 -1.36 -20.07
N PRO A 212 -20.62 -2.49 -20.28
CA PRO A 212 -21.91 -2.52 -20.97
C PRO A 212 -23.03 -1.91 -20.12
N LEU A 213 -23.97 -1.21 -20.78
CA LEU A 213 -25.21 -0.71 -20.18
C LEU A 213 -26.43 -1.38 -20.82
N PRO A 214 -27.60 -1.42 -20.14
CA PRO A 214 -28.80 -2.11 -20.64
C PRO A 214 -29.34 -1.59 -21.97
N ASP A 215 -29.08 -0.33 -22.31
CA ASP A 215 -29.52 0.28 -23.57
C ASP A 215 -28.57 -0.02 -24.76
N GLY A 216 -27.57 -0.87 -24.55
CA GLY A 216 -26.57 -1.25 -25.54
C GLY A 216 -25.43 -0.24 -25.67
N LYS A 217 -25.42 0.85 -24.90
CA LYS A 217 -24.27 1.76 -24.81
C LYS A 217 -23.20 1.18 -23.88
N THR A 218 -22.08 1.89 -23.80
CA THR A 218 -21.01 1.60 -22.86
C THR A 218 -20.71 2.80 -21.97
N GLN A 219 -20.24 2.51 -20.76
CA GLN A 219 -19.67 3.45 -19.82
C GLN A 219 -18.15 3.26 -19.79
N SER A 220 -17.39 4.33 -19.95
CA SER A 220 -15.94 4.28 -19.73
C SER A 220 -15.64 4.22 -18.24
N PHE A 221 -14.84 3.24 -17.85
CA PHE A 221 -14.27 3.10 -16.53
C PHE A 221 -12.75 3.24 -16.62
N PHE A 222 -12.19 4.16 -15.84
CA PHE A 222 -10.76 4.42 -15.79
C PHE A 222 -10.23 3.97 -14.43
N GLY A 223 -9.78 2.72 -14.36
CA GLY A 223 -9.10 2.16 -13.20
C GLY A 223 -7.84 1.45 -13.66
N LEU A 224 -6.73 1.60 -12.94
CA LEU A 224 -5.44 0.95 -13.23
C LEU A 224 -5.48 -0.54 -12.83
N CYS A 225 -6.46 -1.29 -13.37
CA CYS A 225 -6.74 -2.65 -12.96
C CYS A 225 -5.73 -3.62 -13.58
N ARG A 226 -5.18 -4.55 -12.79
CA ARG A 226 -4.45 -5.70 -13.36
C ARG A 226 -5.37 -6.90 -13.64
N ARG A 227 -6.59 -6.87 -13.09
CA ARG A 227 -7.64 -7.87 -13.29
C ARG A 227 -8.97 -7.18 -13.47
N VAL A 228 -9.77 -7.67 -14.39
CA VAL A 228 -11.19 -7.34 -14.47
C VAL A 228 -11.97 -8.65 -14.48
N GLY A 229 -12.90 -8.78 -13.55
CA GLY A 229 -13.63 -10.04 -13.35
C GLY A 229 -15.10 -9.84 -13.04
N ILE A 230 -15.86 -10.93 -13.19
CA ILE A 230 -17.29 -10.97 -12.96
C ILE A 230 -17.55 -11.74 -11.68
N LEU A 231 -18.23 -11.12 -10.73
CA LEU A 231 -18.57 -11.71 -9.45
C LEU A 231 -19.90 -12.47 -9.54
N PRO A 232 -20.11 -13.50 -8.68
CA PRO A 232 -21.38 -14.22 -8.64
C PRO A 232 -22.53 -13.40 -8.03
N HIS A 233 -22.22 -12.33 -7.30
CA HIS A 233 -23.23 -11.42 -6.75
C HIS A 233 -23.89 -10.61 -7.87
N ILE A 234 -25.18 -10.29 -7.70
CA ILE A 234 -26.00 -9.58 -8.70
C ILE A 234 -26.65 -8.37 -8.02
N SER A 235 -26.51 -7.21 -8.64
CA SER A 235 -27.13 -5.95 -8.22
C SER A 235 -27.95 -5.36 -9.36
N ASN A 236 -29.21 -4.98 -9.08
CA ASN A 236 -30.14 -4.44 -10.07
C ASN A 236 -30.23 -5.27 -11.37
N GLY A 237 -30.14 -6.59 -11.24
CA GLY A 237 -30.25 -7.51 -12.36
C GLY A 237 -28.98 -7.75 -13.15
N TYR A 238 -27.83 -7.19 -12.75
CA TYR A 238 -26.52 -7.43 -13.38
C TYR A 238 -25.51 -8.01 -12.40
N HIS A 239 -24.66 -8.92 -12.86
CA HIS A 239 -23.51 -9.39 -12.10
C HIS A 239 -22.55 -8.25 -11.77
N ASP A 240 -22.14 -8.14 -10.51
CA ASP A 240 -21.14 -7.16 -10.10
C ASP A 240 -19.78 -7.45 -10.75
N LEU A 241 -18.97 -6.41 -10.93
CA LEU A 241 -17.63 -6.53 -11.50
C LEU A 241 -16.58 -6.26 -10.42
N ILE A 242 -15.38 -6.78 -10.63
CA ILE A 242 -14.21 -6.48 -9.79
C ILE A 242 -13.06 -5.96 -10.65
N CYS A 243 -12.39 -4.92 -10.17
CA CYS A 243 -11.15 -4.35 -10.69
C CYS A 243 -10.02 -4.61 -9.68
N ASP A 244 -8.89 -5.11 -10.17
CA ASP A 244 -7.72 -5.52 -9.39
C ASP A 244 -8.07 -6.50 -8.23
N PHE A 245 -7.70 -6.15 -7.01
CA PHE A 245 -7.83 -7.01 -5.84
C PHE A 245 -9.21 -6.92 -5.16
N ASP A 246 -9.73 -5.70 -4.95
CA ASP A 246 -10.87 -5.43 -4.09
C ASP A 246 -11.87 -4.37 -4.59
N THR A 247 -11.58 -3.60 -5.64
CA THR A 247 -12.53 -2.60 -6.16
C THR A 247 -13.72 -3.28 -6.82
N VAL A 248 -14.88 -3.25 -6.16
CA VAL A 248 -16.13 -3.84 -6.68
C VAL A 248 -16.98 -2.77 -7.33
N LEU A 249 -17.31 -2.96 -8.62
CA LEU A 249 -18.23 -2.10 -9.36
C LEU A 249 -19.64 -2.71 -9.33
N ILE A 250 -20.59 -1.92 -8.85
CA ILE A 250 -21.99 -2.30 -8.68
C ILE A 250 -22.81 -1.57 -9.73
N PHE A 251 -23.72 -2.28 -10.41
CA PHE A 251 -24.69 -1.62 -11.28
C PHE A 251 -25.85 -1.05 -10.44
N ASN A 252 -26.05 0.26 -10.48
CA ASN A 252 -27.08 0.94 -9.67
C ASN A 252 -28.45 1.04 -10.35
N GLY A 253 -28.62 0.40 -11.53
CA GLY A 253 -29.81 0.50 -12.37
C GLY A 253 -29.67 1.49 -13.53
N SER A 254 -28.65 2.35 -13.50
CA SER A 254 -28.32 3.27 -14.61
C SER A 254 -26.86 3.20 -15.05
N GLU A 255 -25.92 3.03 -14.12
CA GLU A 255 -24.49 3.05 -14.37
C GLU A 255 -23.75 2.14 -13.38
N TRP A 256 -22.50 1.82 -13.70
CA TRP A 256 -21.56 1.13 -12.83
C TRP A 256 -20.91 2.14 -11.88
N ILE A 257 -20.97 1.87 -10.59
CA ILE A 257 -20.39 2.72 -9.55
C ILE A 257 -19.43 1.93 -8.67
N ASP A 258 -18.34 2.57 -8.25
CA ASP A 258 -17.59 2.14 -7.07
C ASP A 258 -18.27 2.76 -5.83
N PRO A 259 -18.94 1.96 -4.99
CA PRO A 259 -19.63 2.47 -3.81
C PRO A 259 -18.65 3.08 -2.78
N GLU A 260 -17.38 2.67 -2.76
CA GLU A 260 -16.38 3.19 -1.82
C GLU A 260 -15.84 4.56 -2.26
N GLU A 261 -15.62 4.77 -3.57
CA GLU A 261 -15.24 6.08 -4.11
C GLU A 261 -16.32 7.14 -3.83
N SER A 262 -17.59 6.76 -3.95
CA SER A 262 -18.73 7.65 -3.69
C SER A 262 -18.86 8.10 -2.23
N GLN A 263 -18.19 7.42 -1.30
CA GLN A 263 -18.19 7.74 0.13
C GLN A 263 -16.97 8.55 0.57
N GLY A 264 -16.09 8.90 -0.36
CA GLY A 264 -14.84 9.62 -0.09
C GLY A 264 -13.83 8.68 0.55
N ARG A 265 -13.09 7.94 -0.28
CA ARG A 265 -11.90 7.22 0.15
C ARG A 265 -10.91 8.26 0.66
N SER A 266 -10.72 8.33 1.97
CA SER A 266 -9.68 9.15 2.58
C SER A 266 -8.35 8.44 2.35
N ASP A 267 -7.68 8.83 1.27
CA ASP A 267 -6.26 8.55 1.05
C ASP A 267 -5.39 9.05 2.22
#